data_AF-A0A561UYE5-F1
#
_entry.id   AF-A0A561UYE5-F1
#
_cell.length_a   1.000
_cell.length_b   1.000
_cell.length_c   1.000
_cell.angle_alpha   90.00
_cell.angle_beta   90.00
_cell.angle_gamma   90.00
#
_symmetry.space_group_name_H-M   'P 1'
#
loop_
_entity.id
_entity.type
_entity.pdbx_description
1 polymer ?
#
loop_
_entity_poly.entity_id
_entity_poly.type
_entity_poly.pdbx_seq_one_letter_code
_entity_poly.pdbx_strand_id
1 'polypeptide(L)' 'MESTIGLFKTELIKPRRPWKTLPDVELATAEWVDWYNHRRLHGEIGHVPPVEYEANYYTELTKPQVITTI' A
#
# COMPACT_ATOMS: atom_id res chain seq x y z
N MET A 1 11.67 -3.82 10.35
CA MET A 1 10.79 -3.29 9.29
C MET A 1 11.46 -3.56 7.95
N GLU A 2 10.82 -4.35 7.09
CA GLU A 2 11.24 -4.43 5.68
C GLU A 2 10.62 -3.25 4.92
N SER A 3 11.36 -2.66 3.98
CA SER A 3 10.81 -1.61 3.12
C SER A 3 9.81 -2.20 2.12
N THR A 4 8.88 -1.37 1.62
CA THR A 4 7.93 -1.76 0.57
C THR A 4 8.62 -2.37 -0.65
N ILE A 5 9.77 -1.81 -1.05
CA ILE A 5 10.56 -2.36 -2.15
C ILE A 5 11.22 -3.71 -1.81
N GLY A 6 11.58 -3.93 -0.54
CA GLY A 6 12.07 -5.22 -0.05
C GLY A 6 10.99 -6.30 -0.15
N LEU A 7 9.79 -5.97 0.34
CA LEU A 7 8.60 -6.83 0.25
C LEU A 7 8.24 -7.15 -1.21
N PHE A 8 8.15 -6.13 -2.07
CA PHE A 8 7.91 -6.31 -3.50
C PHE A 8 8.90 -7.29 -4.14
N LYS A 9 10.20 -7.14 -3.86
CA LYS A 9 11.22 -8.05 -4.37
C LYS A 9 11.06 -9.46 -3.83
N THR A 10 10.71 -9.62 -2.55
CA THR A 10 10.60 -10.91 -1.87
C THR A 10 9.33 -11.67 -2.22
N GLU A 11 8.20 -10.98 -2.36
CA GLU A 11 6.88 -11.59 -2.58
C GLU A 11 6.53 -11.73 -4.07
N LEU A 12 6.94 -10.77 -4.91
CA LEU A 12 6.62 -10.78 -6.34
C LEU A 12 7.81 -11.25 -7.18
N ILE A 13 8.94 -10.53 -7.10
CA ILE A 13 10.01 -10.65 -8.10
C ILE A 13 10.84 -11.93 -7.93
N LYS A 14 11.24 -12.30 -6.70
CA LYS A 14 12.05 -13.50 -6.42
C LYS A 14 11.30 -14.80 -6.72
N PRO A 15 10.03 -14.99 -6.28
CA PRO A 15 9.37 -16.30 -6.41
C PRO A 15 8.94 -16.63 -7.84
N ARG A 16 8.72 -15.62 -8.69
CA ARG A 16 8.20 -15.79 -10.06
C ARG A 16 9.29 -15.82 -11.15
N ARG A 17 10.57 -15.95 -10.78
CA ARG A 17 11.65 -16.05 -11.77
C ARG A 17 11.65 -17.43 -12.46
N PRO A 18 12.10 -17.52 -13.72
CA PRO A 18 12.50 -16.41 -14.59
C PRO A 18 11.29 -15.69 -15.21
N TRP A 19 11.42 -14.38 -15.37
CA TRP A 19 10.44 -13.56 -16.10
C TRP A 19 10.73 -13.65 -17.60
N LYS A 20 9.69 -13.88 -18.40
CA LYS A 20 9.83 -14.13 -19.84
C LYS A 20 9.81 -12.83 -20.65
N THR A 21 8.91 -11.91 -20.30
CA THR A 21 8.75 -10.64 -21.02
C THR A 21 8.53 -9.49 -20.04
N LEU A 22 8.73 -8.26 -20.52
CA LEU A 22 8.44 -7.05 -19.74
C LEU A 22 6.93 -6.93 -19.40
N PRO A 23 5.99 -7.18 -20.33
CA PRO A 23 4.55 -7.16 -20.01
C PRO A 23 4.13 -8.08 -18.88
N ASP A 24 4.75 -9.27 -18.75
CA ASP A 24 4.48 -10.17 -17.62
C ASP A 24 4.80 -9.51 -16.27
N VAL A 25 5.93 -8.78 -16.22
CA VAL A 25 6.37 -8.06 -15.02
C VAL A 25 5.45 -6.88 -14.72
N GLU A 26 5.06 -6.13 -15.75
CA GLU A 26 4.15 -4.99 -15.60
C GLU A 26 2.79 -5.40 -15.07
N LEU A 27 2.20 -6.46 -15.65
CA LEU A 27 0.91 -6.99 -15.19
C LEU A 27 1.01 -7.47 -13.73
N ALA A 28 2.01 -8.30 -13.42
CA ALA A 28 2.17 -8.82 -12.06
C ALA A 28 2.47 -7.70 -11.04
N THR A 29 3.13 -6.62 -11.48
CA THR A 29 3.37 -5.43 -10.64
C THR A 29 2.06 -4.70 -10.37
N ALA A 30 1.21 -4.51 -11.37
CA ALA A 30 -0.10 -3.89 -11.19
C ALA A 30 -0.98 -4.69 -10.23
N GLU A 31 -1.00 -6.02 -10.37
CA GLU A 31 -1.73 -6.92 -9.46
C GLU A 31 -1.20 -6.85 -8.03
N TRP A 32 0.13 -6.80 -7.86
CA TRP A 32 0.73 -6.69 -6.53
C TRP A 32 0.44 -5.34 -5.88
N VAL A 33 0.48 -4.24 -6.64
CA VAL A 33 0.16 -2.89 -6.15
C VAL A 33 -1.30 -2.79 -5.73
N ASP A 34 -2.23 -3.32 -6.53
CA ASP A 34 -3.65 -3.38 -6.17
C ASP A 34 -3.84 -4.16 -4.86
N TRP A 35 -3.26 -5.36 -4.75
CA TRP A 35 -3.35 -6.14 -3.53
C TRP A 35 -2.72 -5.43 -2.33
N TYR A 36 -1.54 -4.82 -2.49
CA TYR A 36 -0.84 -4.12 -1.42
C TYR A 36 -1.65 -2.94 -0.89
N ASN A 37 -2.24 -2.14 -1.77
CA ASN A 37 -2.96 -0.92 -1.36
C ASN A 37 -4.38 -1.19 -0.88
N HIS A 38 -5.09 -2.16 -1.47
CA HIS A 38 -6.51 -2.36 -1.22
C HIS A 38 -6.84 -3.55 -0.32
N ARG A 39 -5.91 -4.49 -0.13
CA ARG A 39 -6.21 -5.77 0.54
C ARG A 39 -5.22 -6.16 1.62
N ARG A 40 -3.96 -5.72 1.54
CA ARG A 40 -2.94 -6.05 2.55
C ARG A 40 -3.20 -5.28 3.84
N LEU A 41 -3.29 -6.00 4.95
CA LEU A 41 -3.40 -5.39 6.27
C LEU A 41 -2.02 -5.09 6.83
N HIS A 42 -1.85 -3.88 7.38
CA HIS A 42 -0.59 -3.42 7.96
C HIS A 42 -0.76 -3.15 9.44
N GLY A 43 -0.07 -3.92 10.29
CA GLY A 43 -0.17 -3.77 11.75
C GLY A 43 0.27 -2.39 12.26
N GLU A 44 1.22 -1.75 11.57
CA GLU A 44 1.77 -0.43 11.94
C GLU A 44 0.77 0.72 11.75
N ILE A 45 -0.22 0.54 10.87
CA ILE A 45 -1.28 1.53 10.61
C ILE A 45 -2.64 1.08 11.15
N GLY A 46 -2.65 0.15 12.10
CA GLY A 46 -3.89 -0.28 12.78
C GLY A 46 -4.63 -1.43 12.09
N HIS A 47 -3.93 -2.29 11.35
CA HIS A 47 -4.50 -3.45 10.66
C HIS A 47 -5.55 -3.10 9.60
N VAL A 48 -5.35 -1.99 8.88
CA VAL A 48 -6.16 -1.60 7.73
C VAL A 48 -5.33 -1.61 6.44
N PRO A 49 -5.96 -1.66 5.26
CA PRO A 49 -5.29 -1.38 3.99
C PRO A 49 -4.73 0.04 3.92
N PRO A 50 -3.60 0.26 3.20
CA PRO A 50 -3.01 1.58 3.03
C PRO A 50 -3.99 2.62 2.48
N VAL A 51 -4.84 2.23 1.53
CA VAL A 51 -5.84 3.14 0.94
C VAL A 51 -6.86 3.64 1.96
N GLU A 52 -7.26 2.79 2.91
CA GLU A 52 -8.20 3.19 3.98
C GLU A 52 -7.52 4.12 4.98
N TYR A 53 -6.26 3.83 5.33
CA TYR A 53 -5.48 4.69 6.19
C TYR A 53 -5.31 6.10 5.58
N GLU A 54 -4.97 6.18 4.30
CA GLU A 54 -4.84 7.44 3.57
C GLU A 54 -6.18 8.19 3.47
N ALA A 55 -7.27 7.50 3.16
CA ALA A 55 -8.60 8.10 3.11
C ALA A 55 -9.03 8.68 4.47
N ASN A 56 -8.76 7.96 5.56
CA ASN A 56 -9.02 8.43 6.92
C ASN A 56 -8.18 9.67 7.24
N TYR A 57 -6.88 9.64 6.93
CA TYR A 57 -5.99 10.78 7.13
C TYR A 57 -6.49 12.05 6.43
N TYR A 58 -6.87 11.96 5.14
CA TYR A 58 -7.42 13.12 4.42
C TYR A 58 -8.79 13.56 4.93
N THR A 59 -9.62 12.64 5.41
CA THR A 59 -10.89 12.96 6.07
C THR A 59 -10.65 13.75 7.35
N GLU A 60 -9.62 13.41 8.14
CA GLU A 60 -9.28 14.13 9.37
C GLU A 60 -8.67 15.50 9.10
N LEU A 61 -7.79 15.61 8.12
CA LEU A 61 -7.20 16.90 7.71
C LEU A 61 -8.23 17.90 7.20
N THR A 62 -9.33 17.42 6.61
CA THR A 62 -10.39 18.26 6.07
C THR A 62 -11.46 18.63 7.09
N LYS A 63 -11.37 18.11 8.34
CA LYS A 63 -12.23 18.57 9.43
C LYS A 63 -11.85 20.02 9.78
N PRO A 64 -12.83 20.95 9.86
CA PRO A 64 -12.54 22.29 10.35
C PRO A 64 -11.96 22.17 11.77
N GLN A 65 -10.76 22.72 11.98
CA GLN A 65 -10.25 22.90 13.34
C GLN A 65 -11.24 23.81 14.06
N VAL A 66 -12.00 23.25 15.00
CA VAL A 66 -12.83 24.04 15.90
C VAL A 66 -11.87 24.86 16.75
N ILE A 67 -11.68 26.12 16.38
CA ILE A 67 -11.02 27.11 17.23
C ILE A 67 -12.00 27.37 18.37
N THR A 68 -11.81 26.66 19.48
CA THR A 68 -12.47 26.99 20.75
C THR A 68 -11.80 28.27 21.25
N THR A 69 -12.36 29.43 20.89
CA THR A 69 -12.05 30.69 21.56
C THR A 69 -12.63 30.63 22.96
N ILE A 70 -11.75 30.54 23.96
CA ILE A 70 -12.04 30.84 25.37
C ILE A 70 -12.16 32.36 25.58
#